data_AF-A0A8T4P1E5-F1
#
_entry.id   AF-A0A8T4P1E5-F1
#
_cell.length_a   1.000
_cell.length_b   1.000
_cell.length_c   1.000
_cell.angle_alpha   90.00
_cell.angle_beta   90.00
_cell.angle_gamma   90.00
#
_symmetry.space_group_name_H-M   'P 1'
#
loop_
_entity.id
_entity.type
_entity.pdbx_description
1 polymer ?
#
loop_
_entity_poly.entity_id
_entity_poly.type
_entity_poly.pdbx_seq_one_letter_code
_entity_poly.pdbx_strand_id
1 'polypeptide(L)'
;MAKAQITAEFYILLGIAFLIAIAFEIASLDQLNDFRKQKEEESVRDLALKLQKEVLVAANVEDGYVRVFQIPDKLDNIDYFLTVQNYTVNVKSKNAFSIMPIPKAIGNMTKGANVINKTGGVIYIN
;
A
#
# COMPACT_ATOMS: atom_id res chain seq x y z
N MET A 1 44.83 -42.15 -13.60
CA MET A 1 45.10 -40.69 -13.56
C MET A 1 44.03 -39.89 -14.29
N ALA A 2 43.75 -40.11 -15.58
CA ALA A 2 42.75 -39.34 -16.34
C ALA A 2 41.34 -39.26 -15.69
N LYS A 3 40.84 -40.37 -15.10
CA LYS A 3 39.54 -40.38 -14.41
C LYS A 3 39.48 -39.42 -13.21
N ALA A 4 40.56 -39.31 -12.43
CA ALA A 4 40.60 -38.42 -11.27
C ALA A 4 40.64 -36.93 -11.69
N GLN A 5 41.30 -36.63 -12.81
CA GLN A 5 41.32 -35.28 -13.37
C GLN A 5 39.92 -34.85 -13.86
N ILE A 6 39.21 -35.70 -14.60
CA ILE A 6 37.85 -35.42 -15.08
C ILE A 6 36.89 -35.18 -13.90
N THR A 7 37.00 -35.98 -12.84
CA THR A 7 36.20 -35.80 -11.62
C THR A 7 36.51 -34.46 -10.93
N ALA A 8 37.79 -34.06 -10.86
CA ALA A 8 38.17 -32.76 -10.29
C ALA A 8 37.62 -31.59 -11.11
N GLU A 9 37.73 -31.64 -12.44
CA GLU A 9 37.18 -30.61 -13.34
C GLU A 9 35.65 -30.49 -13.20
N PHE A 10 34.95 -31.62 -13.10
CA PHE A 10 33.51 -31.64 -12.85
C PHE A 10 33.15 -30.94 -11.53
N TYR A 11 33.86 -31.24 -10.43
CA TYR A 11 33.60 -30.60 -9.14
C TYR A 11 33.90 -29.11 -9.14
N ILE A 12 34.94 -28.66 -9.86
CA ILE A 12 35.24 -27.24 -10.01
C ILE A 12 34.11 -26.53 -10.75
N LEU A 13 33.65 -27.08 -11.87
CA LEU A 13 32.53 -26.52 -12.64
C LEU A 13 31.24 -26.50 -11.83
N LEU A 14 30.96 -27.58 -11.09
CA LEU A 14 29.80 -27.67 -10.22
C LEU A 14 29.87 -26.62 -9.10
N GLY A 15 31.03 -26.43 -8.48
CA GLY A 15 31.26 -25.40 -7.47
C GLY A 15 31.01 -23.99 -8.02
N ILE A 16 31.51 -23.69 -9.22
CA ILE A 16 31.25 -22.42 -9.90
C ILE A 16 29.75 -22.23 -10.17
N ALA A 17 29.06 -23.27 -10.64
CA ALA A 17 27.61 -23.21 -10.88
C ALA A 17 26.82 -22.92 -9.60
N PHE A 18 27.19 -23.54 -8.47
CA PHE A 18 26.59 -23.23 -7.17
C PHE A 18 26.85 -21.79 -6.72
N LEU A 19 28.08 -21.29 -6.90
CA LEU A 19 28.38 -19.89 -6.57
C LEU A 19 27.54 -18.91 -7.38
N ILE A 20 27.34 -19.18 -8.67
CA ILE A 20 26.47 -18.37 -9.53
C ILE A 20 25.01 -18.45 -9.06
N ALA A 21 24.52 -19.65 -8.73
CA ALA A 21 23.16 -19.82 -8.23
C ALA A 21 22.91 -19.06 -6.91
N ILE A 22 23.84 -19.16 -5.96
CA ILE A 22 23.76 -18.42 -4.68
C ILE A 22 23.79 -16.91 -4.92
N ALA A 23 24.69 -16.43 -5.78
CA ALA A 23 24.76 -15.00 -6.11
C ALA A 23 23.46 -14.50 -6.75
N PHE A 24 22.85 -15.30 -7.62
CA PHE A 24 21.55 -14.99 -8.23
C PHE A 24 20.40 -14.96 -7.21
N GLU A 25 20.36 -15.90 -6.27
CA GLU A 25 19.36 -15.92 -5.20
C GLU A 25 19.46 -14.65 -4.33
N ILE A 26 20.67 -14.26 -3.93
CA ILE A 26 20.89 -13.05 -3.13
C ILE A 26 20.39 -11.81 -3.88
N ALA A 27 20.78 -11.64 -5.16
CA ALA A 27 20.32 -10.51 -5.96
C ALA A 27 18.79 -10.48 -6.13
N SER A 28 18.15 -11.65 -6.21
CA SER A 28 16.70 -11.76 -6.34
C SER A 28 15.95 -11.35 -5.06
N LEU A 29 16.53 -11.59 -3.88
CA LEU A 29 15.91 -11.22 -2.60
C LEU A 29 15.78 -9.70 -2.43
N ASP A 30 16.78 -8.94 -2.86
CA ASP A 30 16.74 -7.48 -2.79
C ASP A 30 15.62 -6.92 -3.68
N GLN A 31 15.52 -7.43 -4.92
CA GLN A 31 14.46 -7.04 -5.86
C GLN A 31 13.06 -7.36 -5.31
N LEU A 32 12.88 -8.50 -4.65
CA LEU A 32 11.60 -8.87 -4.03
C LEU A 32 11.22 -7.94 -2.88
N ASN A 33 12.18 -7.49 -2.09
CA ASN A 33 11.92 -6.55 -1.00
C ASN A 33 11.52 -5.17 -1.53
N ASP A 34 12.18 -4.69 -2.59
CA ASP A 34 11.82 -3.42 -3.20
C ASP A 34 10.47 -3.49 -3.90
N PHE A 35 10.15 -4.60 -4.56
CA PHE A 35 8.82 -4.84 -5.11
C PHE A 35 7.72 -4.82 -4.02
N ARG A 36 7.99 -5.40 -2.84
CA ARG A 36 7.05 -5.34 -1.71
C ARG A 36 6.82 -3.92 -1.20
N LYS A 37 7.87 -3.11 -1.09
CA LYS A 37 7.76 -1.70 -0.67
C LYS A 37 6.95 -0.89 -1.68
N GLN A 38 7.24 -1.05 -2.98
CA GLN A 38 6.50 -0.36 -4.04
C GLN A 38 5.01 -0.72 -4.00
N LYS A 39 4.68 -2.02 -3.85
CA LYS A 39 3.30 -2.46 -3.73
C LYS A 39 2.60 -1.87 -2.49
N GLU A 40 3.30 -1.76 -1.37
CA GLU A 40 2.80 -1.12 -0.15
C GLU A 40 2.54 0.38 -0.38
N GLU A 41 3.45 1.08 -1.05
CA GLU A 41 3.28 2.50 -1.42
C GLU A 41 2.06 2.72 -2.32
N GLU A 42 1.91 1.90 -3.36
CA GLU A 42 0.75 1.95 -4.27
C GLU A 42 -0.54 1.68 -3.51
N SER A 43 -0.58 0.65 -2.66
CA SER A 43 -1.79 0.31 -1.88
C SER A 43 -2.21 1.44 -0.93
N VAL A 44 -1.23 2.06 -0.25
CA VAL A 44 -1.48 3.19 0.66
C VAL A 44 -1.97 4.41 -0.12
N ARG A 45 -1.38 4.69 -1.27
CA ARG A 45 -1.77 5.78 -2.16
C ARG A 45 -3.17 5.58 -2.72
N ASP A 46 -3.49 4.37 -3.18
CA ASP A 46 -4.80 4.03 -3.74
C ASP A 46 -5.90 4.17 -2.69
N LEU A 47 -5.65 3.74 -1.45
CA LEU A 47 -6.59 3.98 -0.35
C LEU A 47 -6.79 5.49 -0.14
N ALA A 48 -5.71 6.26 -0.04
CA ALA A 48 -5.80 7.70 0.17
C ALA A 48 -6.58 8.41 -0.95
N LEU A 49 -6.33 8.05 -2.22
CA LEU A 49 -7.06 8.56 -3.39
C LEU A 49 -8.53 8.17 -3.37
N LYS A 50 -8.84 6.93 -2.99
CA LYS A 50 -10.22 6.45 -2.86
C LYS A 50 -10.97 7.26 -1.80
N LEU A 51 -10.37 7.46 -0.63
CA LEU A 51 -10.97 8.26 0.45
C LEU A 51 -11.15 9.72 0.04
N GLN A 52 -10.15 10.30 -0.61
CA GLN A 52 -10.25 11.65 -1.17
C GLN A 52 -11.43 11.76 -2.14
N LYS A 53 -11.55 10.80 -3.07
CA LYS A 53 -12.64 10.77 -4.05
C LYS A 53 -14.00 10.71 -3.38
N GLU A 54 -14.18 9.92 -2.32
CA GLU A 54 -15.45 9.85 -1.60
C GLU A 54 -15.85 11.22 -1.00
N VAL A 55 -14.90 11.93 -0.38
CA VAL A 55 -15.15 13.26 0.17
C VAL A 55 -15.39 14.29 -0.94
N LEU A 56 -14.64 14.23 -2.04
CA LEU A 56 -14.84 15.10 -3.19
C LEU A 56 -16.20 14.89 -3.85
N VAL A 57 -16.66 13.64 -3.96
CA VAL A 57 -18.00 13.35 -4.48
C VAL A 57 -19.04 13.99 -3.57
N ALA A 58 -18.95 13.77 -2.26
CA ALA A 58 -19.86 14.40 -1.29
C ALA A 58 -19.82 15.93 -1.36
N ALA A 59 -18.67 16.54 -1.65
CA ALA A 59 -18.55 17.99 -1.78
C ALA A 59 -19.26 18.54 -3.03
N ASN A 60 -19.21 17.80 -4.15
CA ASN A 60 -19.69 18.27 -5.45
C ASN A 60 -21.18 17.96 -5.70
N VAL A 61 -21.79 17.06 -4.94
CA VAL A 61 -23.22 16.76 -5.02
C VAL A 61 -24.06 17.75 -4.22
N GLU A 62 -25.36 17.77 -4.47
CA GLU A 62 -26.31 18.61 -3.74
C GLU A 62 -26.50 18.13 -2.28
N ASP A 63 -27.08 19.01 -1.47
CA ASP A 63 -27.44 18.71 -0.09
C ASP A 63 -28.45 17.56 -0.02
N GLY A 64 -28.34 16.71 1.01
CA GLY A 64 -29.12 15.49 1.16
C GLY A 64 -28.41 14.23 0.66
N TYR A 65 -27.19 14.34 0.12
CA TYR A 65 -26.38 13.19 -0.23
C TYR A 65 -25.96 12.41 1.02
N VAL A 66 -26.24 11.10 1.00
CA VAL A 66 -25.81 10.15 2.02
C VAL A 66 -25.24 8.91 1.33
N ARG A 67 -24.07 8.47 1.75
CA ARG A 67 -23.46 7.23 1.26
C ARG A 67 -22.72 6.50 2.36
N VAL A 68 -22.82 5.18 2.34
CA VAL A 68 -21.98 4.30 3.17
C VAL A 68 -20.81 3.79 2.33
N PHE A 69 -19.61 3.86 2.88
CA PHE A 69 -18.41 3.32 2.26
C PHE A 69 -17.58 2.51 3.27
N GLN A 70 -16.79 1.58 2.73
CA GLN A 70 -16.01 0.64 3.54
C GLN A 70 -14.53 0.98 3.44
N ILE A 71 -13.90 1.10 4.60
CA ILE A 71 -12.46 1.23 4.76
C ILE A 71 -11.92 -0.12 5.25
N PRO A 72 -11.03 -0.78 4.51
CA PRO A 72 -10.58 -2.12 4.88
C PRO A 72 -9.74 -2.11 6.16
N ASP A 73 -9.77 -3.17 6.97
CA ASP A 73 -8.98 -3.20 8.21
C ASP A 73 -7.46 -3.24 7.95
N LYS A 74 -7.07 -3.87 6.84
CA LYS A 74 -5.69 -4.02 6.34
C LYS A 74 -5.64 -3.83 4.82
N LEU A 75 -4.46 -3.46 4.31
CA LEU A 75 -4.17 -3.37 2.88
C LEU A 75 -3.29 -4.55 2.49
N ASP A 76 -3.82 -5.61 1.87
CA ASP A 76 -3.03 -6.81 1.52
C ASP A 76 -2.19 -7.37 2.69
N ASN A 77 -2.82 -7.52 3.86
CA ASN A 77 -2.20 -7.88 5.15
C ASN A 77 -1.23 -6.84 5.77
N ILE A 78 -1.12 -5.65 5.18
CA ILE A 78 -0.34 -4.54 5.72
C ILE A 78 -1.18 -3.75 6.72
N ASP A 79 -0.63 -3.59 7.92
CA ASP A 79 -1.20 -2.72 8.93
C ASP A 79 -0.92 -1.25 8.59
N TYR A 80 -1.95 -0.43 8.76
CA TYR A 80 -1.87 1.00 8.47
C TYR A 80 -2.70 1.80 9.47
N PHE A 81 -2.36 3.08 9.54
CA PHE A 81 -3.00 4.13 10.33
C PHE A 81 -3.66 5.12 9.40
N LEU A 82 -4.87 5.52 9.76
CA LEU A 82 -5.67 6.53 9.07
C LEU A 82 -5.87 7.70 10.01
N THR A 83 -5.65 8.91 9.53
CA THR A 83 -5.98 10.12 10.27
C THR A 83 -6.53 11.15 9.32
N VAL A 84 -7.62 11.80 9.72
CA VAL A 84 -8.19 12.95 9.00
C VAL A 84 -7.82 14.20 9.79
N GLN A 85 -7.19 15.17 9.14
CA GLN A 85 -6.76 16.42 9.75
C GLN A 85 -7.25 17.59 8.92
N ASN A 86 -8.35 18.22 9.34
CA ASN A 86 -8.98 19.41 8.74
C ASN A 86 -9.29 19.29 7.24
N TYR A 87 -8.26 19.38 6.40
CA TYR A 87 -8.28 19.40 4.94
C TYR A 87 -7.42 18.30 4.33
N THR A 88 -6.96 17.31 5.10
CA THR A 88 -6.19 16.19 4.55
C THR A 88 -6.64 14.86 5.13
N VAL A 89 -6.53 13.83 4.30
CA VAL A 89 -6.57 12.42 4.70
C VAL A 89 -5.15 11.88 4.63
N ASN A 90 -4.68 11.36 5.76
CA ASN A 90 -3.34 10.83 5.92
C ASN A 90 -3.46 9.31 6.11
N VAL A 91 -2.83 8.55 5.22
CA VAL A 91 -2.73 7.09 5.30
C VAL A 91 -1.26 6.73 5.47
N LYS A 92 -0.93 6.02 6.54
CA LYS A 92 0.45 5.64 6.88
C LYS A 92 0.54 4.16 7.16
N SER A 93 1.47 3.48 6.50
CA SER A 93 1.87 2.11 6.85
C SER A 93 3.28 2.11 7.44
N LYS A 94 3.93 0.94 7.51
CA LYS A 94 5.29 0.83 8.01
C LYS A 94 6.30 1.47 7.07
N ASN A 95 6.16 1.24 5.76
CA ASN A 95 7.12 1.67 4.75
C ASN A 95 6.60 2.80 3.85
N ALA A 96 5.30 3.15 3.93
CA ALA A 96 4.70 4.13 3.04
C ALA A 96 3.85 5.17 3.78
N PHE A 97 3.72 6.33 3.15
CA PHE A 97 2.89 7.42 3.64
C PHE A 97 2.28 8.21 2.48
N SER A 98 0.98 8.46 2.54
CA SER A 98 0.27 9.25 1.55
C SER A 98 -0.65 10.27 2.23
N ILE A 99 -0.62 11.49 1.68
CA ILE A 99 -1.46 12.61 2.12
C ILE A 99 -2.27 13.06 0.92
N MET A 100 -3.60 13.13 1.08
CA MET A 100 -4.50 13.64 0.05
C MET A 100 -5.32 14.82 0.58
N PRO A 101 -5.35 15.95 -0.13
CA PRO A 101 -6.17 17.09 0.28
C PRO A 101 -7.66 16.77 0.07
N ILE A 102 -8.48 17.12 1.05
CA ILE A 102 -9.93 16.98 1.01
C ILE A 102 -10.61 18.31 1.36
N PRO A 103 -11.84 18.53 0.88
CA PRO A 103 -12.71 19.59 1.39
C PRO A 103 -12.91 19.48 2.90
N LYS A 104 -13.27 20.60 3.53
CA LYS A 104 -13.56 20.62 4.96
C LYS A 104 -14.67 19.62 5.28
N ALA A 105 -14.36 18.67 6.16
CA ALA A 105 -15.31 17.71 6.67
C ALA A 105 -15.27 17.70 8.21
N ILE A 106 -16.42 17.43 8.82
CA ILE A 106 -16.58 17.29 10.27
C ILE A 106 -16.71 15.81 10.60
N GLY A 107 -15.94 15.34 11.57
CA GLY A 107 -15.92 13.95 11.99
C GLY A 107 -14.61 13.25 11.61
N ASN A 108 -14.57 11.93 11.80
CA ASN A 108 -13.38 11.11 11.60
C ASN A 108 -13.74 9.86 10.80
N MET A 109 -12.82 9.43 9.95
CA MET A 109 -12.90 8.13 9.28
C MET A 109 -12.32 7.04 10.18
N THR A 110 -13.01 5.93 10.32
CA THR A 110 -12.56 4.73 11.05
C THR A 110 -12.44 3.54 10.10
N LYS A 111 -11.75 2.48 10.51
CA LYS A 111 -11.76 1.23 9.74
C LYS A 111 -13.17 0.62 9.80
N GLY A 112 -13.57 -0.07 8.73
CA GLY A 112 -14.90 -0.63 8.54
C GLY A 112 -15.87 0.35 7.87
N ALA A 113 -17.14 0.27 8.28
CA ALA A 113 -18.23 1.04 7.70
C ALA A 113 -18.19 2.49 8.18
N ASN A 114 -18.26 3.43 7.24
CA ASN A 114 -18.37 4.87 7.51
C ASN A 114 -19.54 5.43 6.71
N VAL A 115 -20.26 6.39 7.28
CA VAL A 115 -21.26 7.17 6.55
C VAL A 115 -20.65 8.52 6.20
N ILE A 116 -20.93 9.00 4.99
CA ILE A 116 -20.69 10.39 4.59
C ILE A 116 -22.02 11.04 4.25
N ASN A 117 -22.24 12.23 4.79
CA ASN A 117 -23.48 13.00 4.62
C ASN A 117 -23.14 14.46 4.28
N LYS A 118 -23.88 15.07 3.35
CA LYS A 118 -23.83 16.51 3.10
C LYS A 118 -25.16 17.17 3.47
N THR A 119 -25.12 18.09 4.44
CA THR A 119 -26.28 18.87 4.88
C THR A 119 -25.89 20.33 5.10
N GLY A 120 -26.67 21.26 4.53
CA GLY A 120 -26.41 22.69 4.66
C GLY A 120 -25.05 23.11 4.10
N GLY A 121 -24.58 22.47 3.02
CA GLY A 121 -23.26 22.71 2.45
C GLY A 121 -22.06 22.17 3.26
N VAL A 122 -22.30 21.48 4.38
CA VAL A 122 -21.25 20.92 5.25
C VAL A 122 -21.20 19.40 5.11
N ILE A 123 -19.97 18.86 5.01
CA ILE A 123 -19.73 17.42 4.91
C ILE A 123 -19.47 16.85 6.31
N TYR A 124 -20.19 15.78 6.64
CA TYR A 124 -20.06 15.01 7.88
C TYR A 124 -19.61 13.59 7.57
N ILE A 125 -18.70 13.05 8.37
CA ILE A 125 -18.13 11.70 8.19
C ILE A 125 -18.18 10.91 9.50
N ASN A 126 -18.44 9.60 9.36
CA ASN A 126 -18.86 8.59 10.35
C ASN A 126 -20.38 8.60 10.57
#